data_AF-A0A2H3DHM3-F1
#
_entry.id   AF-A0A2H3DHM3-F1
#
_cell.length_a   1.000
_cell.length_b   1.000
_cell.length_c   1.000
_cell.angle_alpha   90.00
_cell.angle_beta   90.00
_cell.angle_gamma   90.00
#
_symmetry.space_group_name_H-M   'P 1'
#
loop_
_entity.id
_entity.type
_entity.pdbx_description
1 polymer ?
#
loop_
_entity_poly.entity_id
_entity_poly.type
_entity_poly.pdbx_seq_one_letter_code
_entity_poly.pdbx_strand_id
1 'polypeptide(L)'
;MKACPKVFHKKVGNPPHRKWSLNIETADNPPVKICGHPHSPPEHEAICKFIDEGLEDGIIEPSDSSWSAPLILVPKKDGMLRVCVDFRALNRVTKRN
;
A
#
# COMPACT_ATOMS: atom_id res chain seq x y z
N MET A 1 -12.64 -13.15 28.79
CA MET A 1 -11.80 -12.88 27.61
C MET A 1 -10.46 -12.35 28.10
N LYS A 2 -9.36 -13.10 27.94
CA LYS A 2 -8.04 -12.64 28.37
C LYS A 2 -7.60 -11.51 27.44
N ALA A 3 -7.52 -10.29 27.97
CA ALA A 3 -6.88 -9.19 27.28
C ALA A 3 -5.39 -9.53 27.12
N CYS A 4 -4.90 -9.59 25.88
CA CYS A 4 -3.48 -9.65 25.57
C CYS A 4 -3.03 -8.25 25.11
N PRO A 5 -2.86 -7.28 26.03
CA PRO A 5 -2.52 -5.90 25.68
C PRO A 5 -1.15 -5.76 25.00
N LYS A 6 -0.27 -6.77 25.11
CA LYS A 6 1.05 -6.81 24.46
C LYS A 6 1.01 -7.18 22.97
N VAL A 7 -0.13 -7.62 22.43
CA VAL A 7 -0.23 -8.06 21.03
C VAL A 7 -0.59 -6.90 20.09
N PHE A 8 -1.41 -5.96 20.57
CA PHE A 8 -1.85 -4.81 19.78
C PHE A 8 -0.94 -3.62 20.06
N HIS A 9 -0.10 -3.28 19.07
CA HIS A 9 0.77 -2.12 19.13
C HIS A 9 0.08 -0.94 18.43
N LYS A 10 0.23 0.27 19.00
CA LYS A 10 -0.33 1.49 18.40
C LYS A 10 0.35 1.87 17.08
N LYS A 11 1.66 1.57 17.01
CA LYS A 11 2.52 1.72 15.82
C LYS A 11 2.79 0.33 15.27
N VAL A 12 2.41 0.07 14.02
CA VAL A 12 2.47 -1.30 13.47
C VAL A 12 3.91 -1.70 13.15
N GLY A 13 4.70 -0.78 12.57
CA GLY A 13 6.08 -1.05 12.19
C GLY A 13 6.20 -2.08 11.07
N ASN A 14 7.40 -2.24 10.53
CA ASN A 14 7.70 -3.42 9.72
C ASN A 14 7.67 -4.68 10.61
N PRO A 15 7.14 -5.80 10.09
CA PRO A 15 7.19 -7.06 10.82
C PRO A 15 8.64 -7.47 11.09
N PRO A 16 8.90 -8.23 12.17
CA PRO A 16 10.23 -8.73 12.46
C PRO A 16 10.78 -9.51 11.26
N HIS A 17 12.08 -9.34 11.01
CA HIS A 17 12.76 -9.99 9.89
C HIS A 17 12.56 -11.51 9.92
N ARG A 18 12.17 -12.08 8.79
CA ARG A 18 11.95 -13.53 8.62
C ARG A 18 13.09 -14.13 7.81
N LYS A 19 13.35 -15.42 7.99
CA LYS A 19 14.39 -16.17 7.27
C LYS A 19 14.20 -16.18 5.75
N TRP A 20 12.97 -16.01 5.27
CA TRP A 20 12.59 -16.11 3.87
C TRP A 20 12.23 -14.72 3.32
N SER A 21 12.78 -14.39 2.16
CA SER A 21 12.42 -13.21 1.37
C SER A 21 11.22 -13.52 0.48
N LEU A 22 10.27 -12.60 0.40
CA LEU A 22 9.18 -12.69 -0.56
C LEU A 22 9.64 -12.13 -1.91
N ASN A 23 9.84 -13.02 -2.89
CA ASN A 23 10.12 -12.63 -4.27
C ASN A 23 8.85 -12.82 -5.10
N ILE A 24 8.40 -11.75 -5.78
CA ILE A 24 7.22 -11.78 -6.64
C ILE A 24 7.70 -11.85 -8.09
N GLU A 25 7.53 -13.00 -8.75
CA GLU A 25 7.91 -13.19 -10.15
C GLU A 25 6.90 -12.53 -11.09
N THR A 26 7.33 -11.58 -11.92
CA THR A 26 6.49 -10.88 -12.92
C THR A 26 6.53 -11.48 -14.33
N ALA A 27 7.02 -12.73 -14.44
CA ALA A 27 7.45 -13.35 -15.70
C ALA A 27 8.41 -12.42 -16.49
N ASP A 28 8.62 -12.69 -17.77
CA ASP A 28 9.50 -11.88 -18.65
C ASP A 28 8.82 -10.59 -19.16
N ASN A 29 7.87 -10.05 -18.39
CA ASN A 29 7.13 -8.84 -18.78
C ASN A 29 7.90 -7.56 -18.43
N PRO A 30 7.81 -6.51 -19.27
CA PRO A 30 8.38 -5.21 -18.95
C PRO A 30 7.62 -4.52 -17.80
N PRO A 31 8.21 -3.52 -17.14
CA PRO A 31 7.56 -2.75 -16.09
C PRO A 31 6.24 -2.12 -16.53
N VAL A 32 5.22 -2.27 -15.69
CA VAL A 32 3.92 -1.63 -15.88
C VAL A 32 3.93 -0.26 -15.18
N LYS A 33 3.81 0.81 -15.96
CA LYS A 33 3.72 2.19 -15.47
C LYS A 33 2.37 2.79 -15.85
N ILE A 34 1.50 2.99 -14.87
CA ILE A 34 0.19 3.59 -15.05
C ILE A 34 0.16 4.97 -14.37
N CYS A 35 -0.40 5.95 -15.07
CA CYS A 35 -0.59 7.30 -14.55
C CYS A 35 -1.71 7.32 -13.50
N GLY A 36 -1.52 8.10 -12.44
CA GLY A 36 -2.55 8.35 -11.44
C GLY A 36 -3.72 9.16 -11.99
N HIS A 37 -4.86 9.10 -11.30
CA HIS A 37 -6.02 9.94 -11.60
C HIS A 37 -5.87 11.29 -10.87
N PRO A 38 -6.44 12.37 -11.41
CA PRO A 38 -6.59 13.61 -10.65
C PRO A 38 -7.47 13.38 -9.42
N HIS A 39 -7.08 13.95 -8.28
CA HIS A 39 -7.82 13.86 -7.03
C HIS A 39 -8.37 15.22 -6.63
N SER A 40 -9.60 15.24 -6.12
CA SER A 40 -10.21 16.43 -5.52
C SER A 40 -9.47 16.84 -4.23
N PRO A 41 -9.64 18.08 -3.73
CA PRO A 41 -8.93 18.53 -2.54
C PRO A 41 -9.13 17.65 -1.29
N PRO A 42 -10.36 17.17 -0.95
CA PRO A 42 -10.55 16.27 0.20
C PRO A 42 -9.87 14.90 0.01
N GLU A 43 -9.84 14.40 -1.22
CA GLU A 43 -9.16 13.14 -1.54
C GLU A 43 -7.64 13.29 -1.40
N HIS A 44 -7.10 14.41 -1.86
CA HIS A 44 -5.68 14.72 -1.72
C HIS A 44 -5.26 14.83 -0.25
N GLU A 45 -6.07 15.46 0.60
CA GLU A 45 -5.83 15.52 2.05
C GLU A 45 -5.79 14.11 2.68
N ALA A 46 -6.73 13.24 2.29
CA ALA A 46 -6.74 11.85 2.75
C ALA A 46 -5.51 11.05 2.27
N ILE A 47 -5.02 11.30 1.05
CA ILE A 47 -3.81 10.70 0.51
C ILE A 47 -2.57 11.15 1.30
N CYS A 48 -2.39 12.46 1.49
CA CYS A 48 -1.26 13.01 2.23
C CYS A 48 -1.21 12.43 3.64
N LYS A 49 -2.35 12.43 4.35
CA LYS A 49 -2.44 11.86 5.70
C LYS A 49 -2.04 10.38 5.73
N PHE A 50 -2.52 9.59 4.77
CA PHE A 50 -2.16 8.17 4.67
C PHE A 50 -0.66 7.96 4.42
N ILE A 51 -0.04 8.81 3.58
CA ILE A 51 1.39 8.76 3.29
C ILE A 51 2.20 9.12 4.54
N ASP A 52 1.84 10.20 5.23
CA ASP A 52 2.54 10.67 6.42
C ASP A 52 2.49 9.61 7.55
N GLU A 53 1.31 9.05 7.81
CA GLU A 53 1.13 7.96 8.79
C GLU A 53 1.94 6.71 8.38
N GLY A 54 1.94 6.35 7.10
CA GLY A 54 2.66 5.18 6.59
C GLY A 54 4.19 5.33 6.66
N LEU A 55 4.70 6.53 6.40
CA LEU A 55 6.12 6.88 6.54
C LEU A 55 6.53 6.90 8.01
N GLU A 56 5.70 7.50 8.88
CA GLU A 56 5.94 7.50 10.31
C GLU A 56 6.00 6.06 10.85
N ASP A 57 5.07 5.20 10.44
CA ASP A 57 5.01 3.78 10.82
C ASP A 57 6.11 2.92 10.17
N GLY A 58 6.82 3.43 9.17
CA GLY A 58 7.85 2.69 8.43
C GLY A 58 7.29 1.55 7.57
N ILE A 59 6.01 1.62 7.19
CA ILE A 59 5.33 0.64 6.33
C ILE A 59 5.63 0.91 4.86
N ILE A 60 5.80 2.19 4.51
CA ILE A 60 6.15 2.63 3.16
C ILE A 60 7.45 3.45 3.19
N GLU A 61 8.09 3.59 2.04
CA GLU A 61 9.29 4.40 1.86
C GLU A 61 9.27 5.06 0.47
N PRO A 62 9.97 6.20 0.28
CA PRO A 62 10.20 6.77 -1.03
C PRO A 62 10.96 5.77 -1.91
N SER A 63 10.54 5.61 -3.17
CA SER A 63 11.20 4.72 -4.13
C SER A 63 11.31 5.37 -5.50
N ASP A 64 12.36 5.02 -6.23
CA ASP A 64 12.52 5.33 -7.66
C ASP A 64 12.29 4.03 -8.45
N SER A 65 11.04 3.77 -8.81
CA SER A 65 10.63 2.53 -9.46
C SER A 65 10.19 2.77 -10.90
N SER A 66 10.57 1.85 -11.79
CA SER A 66 10.01 1.79 -13.14
C SER A 66 8.54 1.34 -13.17
N TRP A 67 8.03 0.82 -12.04
CA TRP A 67 6.65 0.37 -11.88
C TRP A 67 5.80 1.44 -11.20
N SER A 68 4.56 1.62 -11.66
CA SER A 68 3.60 2.56 -11.05
C SER A 68 2.18 2.03 -11.17
N ALA A 69 1.44 2.11 -10.07
CA ALA A 69 0.02 1.78 -9.98
C ALA A 69 -0.76 2.99 -9.44
N PRO A 70 -1.97 3.27 -9.96
CA PRO A 70 -2.73 4.42 -9.52
C PRO A 70 -3.38 4.18 -8.15
N LEU A 71 -3.53 5.26 -7.40
CA LEU A 71 -4.33 5.27 -6.17
C LEU A 71 -5.82 5.39 -6.51
N ILE A 72 -6.63 4.71 -5.70
CA ILE A 72 -8.10 4.79 -5.71
C ILE A 72 -8.58 5.06 -4.29
N LEU A 73 -9.60 5.91 -4.14
CA LEU A 73 -10.20 6.20 -2.85
C LEU A 73 -11.56 5.51 -2.75
N VAL A 74 -11.78 4.86 -1.62
CA VAL A 74 -13.02 4.12 -1.35
C VAL A 74 -13.64 4.66 -0.07
N PRO A 75 -14.91 5.08 -0.07
CA PRO A 75 -15.58 5.53 1.14
C PRO A 75 -15.76 4.38 2.12
N LYS A 76 -15.43 4.62 3.38
CA LYS A 76 -15.78 3.77 4.51
C LYS A 76 -17.18 4.13 5.02
N LYS A 77 -17.75 3.23 5.83
CA LYS A 77 -19.06 3.43 6.49
C LYS A 77 -19.07 4.64 7.44
N ASP A 78 -17.93 4.98 8.02
CA ASP A 78 -17.74 6.12 8.93
C ASP A 78 -17.61 7.47 8.20
N GLY A 79 -17.69 7.48 6.87
CA GLY A 79 -17.54 8.68 6.04
C GLY A 79 -16.09 9.03 5.71
N MET A 80 -15.10 8.32 6.27
CA MET A 80 -13.70 8.52 5.92
C MET A 80 -13.35 7.86 4.58
N LEU A 81 -12.33 8.37 3.90
CA LEU A 81 -11.79 7.77 2.68
C LEU A 81 -10.68 6.77 3.05
N ARG A 82 -10.69 5.60 2.39
CA ARG A 82 -9.59 4.64 2.42
C ARG A 82 -8.79 4.78 1.13
N VAL A 83 -7.49 5.02 1.27
CA VAL A 83 -6.54 4.96 0.16
C VAL A 83 -6.26 3.49 -0.17
N CYS A 84 -6.43 3.12 -1.42
CA CYS A 84 -6.16 1.80 -1.97
C CYS A 84 -5.28 1.94 -3.21
N VAL A 85 -4.49 0.92 -3.52
CA VAL A 85 -3.68 0.86 -4.75
C VAL A 85 -4.32 -0.12 -5.72
N ASP A 86 -4.49 0.29 -6.98
CA ASP A 86 -5.03 -0.60 -8.02
C ASP A 86 -3.94 -1.47 -8.65
N PHE A 87 -3.73 -2.65 -8.06
CA PHE A 87 -2.76 -3.63 -8.56
C PHE A 87 -3.28 -4.51 -9.71
N ARG A 88 -4.46 -4.24 -10.30
CA ARG A 88 -5.03 -5.14 -11.31
C ARG A 88 -4.11 -5.38 -12.50
N ALA A 89 -3.40 -4.35 -12.97
CA ALA A 89 -2.46 -4.48 -14.08
C ALA A 89 -1.21 -5.27 -13.69
N LEU A 90 -0.65 -5.01 -12.50
CA LEU A 90 0.47 -5.77 -11.95
C LEU A 90 0.11 -7.24 -11.78
N ASN A 91 -1.05 -7.53 -11.18
CA ASN A 91 -1.51 -8.90 -10.93
C ASN A 91 -1.73 -9.74 -12.20
N ARG A 92 -1.86 -9.11 -13.37
CA ARG A 92 -1.94 -9.82 -14.67
C ARG A 92 -0.59 -10.32 -15.16
N VAL A 93 0.49 -9.63 -14.80
CA VAL A 93 1.87 -10.01 -15.18
C VAL A 93 2.56 -10.83 -14.10
N THR A 94 2.08 -10.77 -12.86
CA THR A 94 2.58 -11.62 -11.76
C THR A 94 2.24 -13.10 -12.01
N LYS A 95 3.24 -13.96 -11.89
CA LYS A 95 3.09 -15.41 -11.93
C LYS A 95 2.36 -15.89 -10.67
N ARG A 96 1.33 -16.71 -10.85
CA ARG A 96 0.63 -17.35 -9.73
C ARG A 96 1.40 -18.58 -9.26
N ASN A 97 1.49 -18.72 -7.93
CA ASN A 97 1.98 -19.92 -7.27
C ASN A 97 0.93 -21.04 -7.31
#